data_AF-A0A842YA01-F1
#
_entry.id   AF-A0A842YA01-F1
#
_cell.length_a   1.000
_cell.length_b   1.000
_cell.length_c   1.000
_cell.angle_alpha   90.00
_cell.angle_beta   90.00
_cell.angle_gamma   90.00
#
_symmetry.space_group_name_H-M   'P 1'
#
loop_
_entity.id
_entity.type
_entity.pdbx_description
1 polymer ?
#
loop_
_entity_poly.entity_id
_entity_poly.type
_entity_poly.pdbx_seq_one_letter_code
_entity_poly.pdbx_strand_id
1 'polypeptide(L)'
;MKSVNISFKVMSTGDERTVESRSDSQTHRVLDARVGDSTGTIMMPFWNETIDTMKEGETYNLTNGYVGIFKGSLRLQSGKFGSIESAESPIEEINSAVDMSAEDHGRR
;
A
#
# COMPACT_ATOMS: atom_id res chain seq x y z
N MET A 1 9.31 -5.48 -9.71
CA MET A 1 9.44 -4.15 -10.35
C MET A 1 9.90 -3.17 -9.27
N LYS A 2 10.96 -2.40 -9.50
CA LYS A 2 11.46 -1.39 -8.57
C LYS A 2 11.25 0.00 -9.19
N SER A 3 11.04 1.02 -8.36
CA SER A 3 10.77 2.41 -8.77
C SER A 3 9.39 2.62 -9.41
N VAL A 4 8.35 2.16 -8.71
CA VAL A 4 6.95 2.44 -9.03
C VAL A 4 6.60 3.84 -8.53
N ASN A 5 6.16 4.72 -9.43
CA ASN A 5 5.64 6.04 -9.10
C ASN A 5 4.18 6.08 -9.54
N ILE A 6 3.24 6.23 -8.60
CA ILE A 6 1.80 6.21 -8.89
C ILE A 6 1.04 7.12 -7.92
N SER A 7 -0.13 7.57 -8.35
CA SER A 7 -1.14 8.17 -7.47
C SER A 7 -2.15 7.10 -7.09
N PHE A 8 -2.59 7.08 -5.84
CA PHE A 8 -3.60 6.13 -5.36
C PHE A 8 -4.52 6.80 -4.34
N LYS A 9 -5.76 6.33 -4.27
CA LYS A 9 -6.73 6.72 -3.24
C LYS A 9 -6.87 5.61 -2.22
N VAL A 10 -6.91 5.97 -0.94
CA VAL A 10 -7.15 5.03 0.16
C VAL A 10 -8.65 4.72 0.19
N MET A 11 -9.02 3.46 0.01
CA MET A 11 -10.42 3.04 0.02
C MET A 11 -10.88 2.60 1.41
N SER A 12 -10.05 1.82 2.08
CA SER A 12 -10.34 1.28 3.42
C SER A 12 -9.06 0.91 4.14
N THR A 13 -9.02 1.09 5.45
CA THR A 13 -7.94 0.65 6.33
C THR A 13 -8.38 -0.55 7.19
N GLY A 14 -7.47 -1.50 7.39
CA GLY A 14 -7.66 -2.60 8.34
C GLY A 14 -7.22 -2.23 9.75
N ASP A 15 -7.17 -3.23 10.63
CA ASP A 15 -6.69 -3.03 12.00
C ASP A 15 -5.16 -2.84 12.06
N GLU A 16 -4.72 -1.88 12.86
CA GLU A 16 -3.31 -1.71 13.18
C GLU A 16 -2.81 -2.90 14.02
N ARG A 17 -1.66 -3.46 13.63
CA ARG A 17 -0.97 -4.52 14.36
C ARG A 17 0.51 -4.19 14.54
N THR A 18 1.12 -4.76 15.57
CA THR A 18 2.56 -4.67 15.77
C THR A 18 3.27 -5.89 15.20
N VAL A 19 4.47 -5.67 14.65
CA VAL A 19 5.36 -6.73 14.17
C VAL A 19 6.76 -6.50 14.71
N GLU A 20 7.35 -7.52 15.30
CA GLU A 20 8.74 -7.48 15.75
C GLU A 20 9.67 -7.83 14.60
N SER A 21 10.60 -6.92 14.30
CA SER A 21 11.62 -7.17 13.31
C SER A 21 12.69 -8.10 13.89
N ARG A 22 12.95 -9.19 13.17
CA ARG A 22 13.98 -10.17 13.54
C ARG A 22 15.40 -9.62 13.46
N SER A 23 15.61 -8.54 12.73
CA SER A 23 16.94 -8.03 12.38
C SER A 23 17.49 -7.04 13.42
N ASP A 24 16.61 -6.23 14.00
CA ASP A 24 16.96 -5.15 14.93
C ASP A 24 16.21 -5.24 16.26
N SER A 25 15.37 -6.27 16.45
CA SER A 25 14.53 -6.47 17.64
C SER A 25 13.59 -5.29 17.94
N GLN A 26 13.33 -4.44 16.94
CA GLN A 26 12.40 -3.32 17.09
C GLN A 26 10.98 -3.75 16.77
N THR A 27 10.02 -3.16 17.48
CA THR A 27 8.60 -3.31 17.17
C THR A 27 8.17 -2.23 16.19
N HIS A 28 7.58 -2.64 15.07
CA HIS A 28 7.00 -1.75 14.07
C HIS A 28 5.48 -1.85 14.07
N ARG A 29 4.82 -0.75 13.78
CA ARG A 29 3.37 -0.71 13.53
C ARG A 29 3.14 -0.96 12.05
N VAL A 30 2.14 -1.77 11.73
CA VAL A 30 1.70 -2.02 10.36
C VAL A 30 0.18 -2.08 10.28
N LEU A 31 -0.37 -1.47 9.25
CA LEU A 31 -1.79 -1.49 8.92
C LEU A 31 -1.93 -1.85 7.44
N ASP A 32 -2.75 -2.85 7.11
CA ASP A 32 -3.03 -3.19 5.71
C ASP A 32 -4.21 -2.33 5.21
N ALA A 33 -4.00 -1.58 4.12
CA ALA A 33 -5.04 -0.77 3.49
C ALA A 33 -5.33 -1.24 2.06
N ARG A 34 -6.58 -1.09 1.62
CA ARG A 34 -6.95 -1.23 0.22
C ARG A 34 -6.82 0.13 -0.44
N VAL A 35 -6.00 0.20 -1.47
CA VAL A 35 -5.78 1.42 -2.26
C VAL A 35 -6.11 1.16 -3.73
N GLY A 36 -6.43 2.20 -4.48
CA GLY A 36 -6.74 2.02 -5.89
C GLY A 36 -6.82 3.30 -6.70
N ASP A 37 -6.96 3.10 -8.00
CA ASP A 37 -7.17 4.12 -9.02
C ASP A 37 -8.21 3.64 -10.05
N SER A 38 -8.36 4.36 -11.15
CA SER A 38 -9.29 4.00 -12.22
C SER A 38 -8.95 2.69 -12.92
N THR A 39 -7.76 2.13 -12.73
CA THR A 39 -7.32 0.87 -13.35
C THR A 39 -7.64 -0.34 -12.49
N GLY A 40 -7.58 -0.20 -11.17
CA GLY A 40 -7.82 -1.30 -10.25
C GLY A 40 -7.51 -0.96 -8.79
N THR A 41 -7.51 -2.01 -7.97
CA THR A 41 -7.22 -1.94 -6.54
C THR A 41 -6.13 -2.91 -6.15
N ILE A 42 -5.38 -2.57 -5.10
CA ILE A 42 -4.30 -3.39 -4.55
C ILE A 42 -4.19 -3.16 -3.04
N MET A 43 -3.73 -4.17 -2.32
CA MET A 43 -3.42 -4.05 -0.89
C MET A 43 -2.04 -3.42 -0.69
N MET A 44 -1.96 -2.47 0.23
CA MET A 44 -0.73 -1.75 0.60
C MET A 44 -0.58 -1.71 2.13
N PRO A 45 0.52 -2.22 2.69
CA PRO A 45 0.81 -2.05 4.11
C PRO A 45 1.40 -0.65 4.37
N PHE A 46 0.78 0.08 5.28
CA PHE A 46 1.31 1.32 5.86
C PHE A 46 2.10 0.99 7.12
N TRP A 47 3.22 1.69 7.32
CA TRP A 47 4.17 1.41 8.39
C TRP A 47 4.40 2.63 9.27
N ASN A 48 4.47 2.41 10.58
CA ASN A 48 4.85 3.40 11.58
C ASN A 48 4.10 4.73 11.39
N GLU A 49 4.81 5.85 11.24
CA GLU A 49 4.25 7.21 11.13
C GLU A 49 3.38 7.40 9.88
N THR A 50 3.55 6.55 8.85
CA THR A 50 2.68 6.58 7.66
C THR A 50 1.24 6.25 8.02
N ILE A 51 1.03 5.41 9.04
CA ILE A 51 -0.33 5.04 9.49
C ILE A 51 -1.07 6.28 10.00
N ASP A 52 -0.36 7.20 10.64
CA ASP A 52 -0.94 8.40 11.25
C ASP A 52 -1.28 9.49 10.21
N THR A 53 -0.69 9.41 9.00
CA THR A 53 -0.90 10.40 7.94
C THR A 53 -1.91 9.96 6.88
N MET A 54 -2.10 8.66 6.69
CA MET A 54 -3.02 8.13 5.68
C MET A 54 -4.47 8.15 6.16
N LYS A 55 -5.37 8.68 5.33
CA LYS A 55 -6.80 8.76 5.62
C LYS A 55 -7.62 8.12 4.51
N GLU A 56 -8.68 7.41 4.88
CA GLU A 56 -9.66 6.90 3.93
C GLU A 56 -10.29 8.04 3.11
N GLY A 57 -10.47 7.81 1.82
CA GLY A 57 -11.02 8.78 0.88
C GLY A 57 -10.02 9.79 0.33
N GLU A 58 -8.82 9.93 0.93
CA GLU A 58 -7.78 10.84 0.42
C GLU A 58 -6.89 10.18 -0.64
N THR A 59 -6.28 11.02 -1.47
CA THR A 59 -5.38 10.61 -2.56
C THR A 59 -3.95 11.01 -2.24
N TYR A 60 -3.01 10.11 -2.52
CA TYR A 60 -1.59 10.28 -2.27
C TYR A 60 -0.76 9.86 -3.48
N ASN A 61 0.44 10.43 -3.58
CA ASN A 61 1.46 10.07 -4.54
C ASN A 61 2.52 9.21 -3.87
N LEU A 62 2.70 7.99 -4.36
CA LEU A 62 3.83 7.13 -4.02
C LEU A 62 4.95 7.41 -5.01
N THR A 63 6.15 7.69 -4.50
CA THR A 63 7.37 7.68 -5.30
C THR A 63 8.30 6.56 -4.85
N ASN A 64 9.02 5.99 -5.83
CA ASN A 64 10.00 4.93 -5.62
C ASN A 64 9.48 3.74 -4.79
N GLY A 65 8.20 3.41 -5.00
CA GLY A 65 7.57 2.22 -4.48
C GLY A 65 8.02 0.96 -5.20
N TYR A 66 7.49 -0.18 -4.75
CA TYR A 66 7.68 -1.45 -5.43
C TYR A 66 6.47 -2.35 -5.22
N VAL A 67 6.31 -3.31 -6.12
CA VAL A 67 5.31 -4.38 -5.99
C VAL A 67 6.04 -5.66 -5.60
N GLY A 68 5.53 -6.33 -4.57
CA GLY A 68 6.02 -7.61 -4.07
C GLY A 68 4.88 -8.59 -3.80
N ILE A 69 5.23 -9.85 -3.56
CA ILE A 69 4.28 -10.89 -3.16
C ILE A 69 4.40 -11.11 -1.65
N PHE A 70 3.27 -11.09 -0.95
CA PHE A 70 3.17 -11.44 0.46
C PHE A 70 2.09 -12.48 0.66
N LYS A 71 2.48 -13.66 1.17
CA LYS A 71 1.57 -14.82 1.36
C LYS A 71 0.74 -15.15 0.11
N GLY A 72 1.38 -15.16 -1.06
CA GLY A 72 0.72 -15.46 -2.33
C GLY A 72 0.09 -14.26 -3.04
N SER A 73 -0.32 -13.21 -2.32
CA SER A 73 -0.97 -12.05 -2.93
C SER A 73 0.00 -10.93 -3.31
N LEU A 74 -0.30 -10.17 -4.36
CA LEU A 74 0.43 -8.94 -4.67
C LEU A 74 0.17 -7.87 -3.60
N ARG A 75 1.22 -7.08 -3.34
CA ARG A 75 1.22 -5.93 -2.45
C ARG A 75 2.00 -4.79 -3.08
N LEU A 76 1.42 -3.59 -3.06
CA LEU A 76 2.15 -2.35 -3.28
C LEU A 76 2.84 -1.95 -1.98
N GLN A 77 4.09 -1.51 -2.03
CA GLN A 77 4.85 -1.17 -0.84
C GLN A 77 5.68 0.11 -1.05
N SER A 78 5.82 0.91 0.00
CA SER A 78 6.82 1.97 0.05
C SER A 78 8.20 1.34 0.28
N GLY A 79 9.16 1.65 -0.60
CA GLY A 79 10.54 1.20 -0.44
C GLY A 79 11.29 1.99 0.62
N LYS A 80 12.49 1.52 1.01
CA LYS A 80 13.40 2.25 1.92
C LYS A 80 13.67 3.70 1.49
N PHE A 81 13.66 3.95 0.20
CA PHE A 81 13.87 5.27 -0.42
C PHE A 81 12.61 5.78 -1.11
N GLY A 82 11.44 5.22 -0.77
CA GLY A 82 10.16 5.69 -1.27
C GLY A 82 9.55 6.71 -0.32
N SER A 83 8.76 7.62 -0.88
CA SER A 83 7.97 8.59 -0.11
C SER A 83 6.50 8.50 -0.51
N ILE A 84 5.63 8.89 0.41
CA ILE A 84 4.22 9.07 0.15
C ILE A 84 3.84 10.49 0.57
N GLU A 85 3.23 11.23 -0.34
CA GLU A 85 2.85 12.63 -0.14
C GLU A 85 1.40 12.84 -0.57
N SER A 86 0.68 13.79 0.04
CA SER A 86 -0.67 14.14 -0.39
C SER A 86 -0.68 14.60 -1.84
N ALA A 87 -1.64 14.11 -2.63
CA ALA A 87 -1.79 14.53 -4.02
C ALA A 87 -2.64 15.81 -4.11
N GLU A 88 -2.27 16.72 -5.01
CA GLU A 88 -3.05 17.93 -5.29
C GLU A 88 -4.37 17.61 -6.04
N SER A 89 -4.34 16.58 -6.89
CA SER A 89 -5.50 16.14 -7.67
C SER A 89 -6.10 14.87 -7.07
N PRO A 90 -7.36 14.90 -6.61
CA PRO A 90 -8.02 13.71 -6.08
C PRO A 90 -8.35 12.72 -7.20
N ILE A 91 -8.28 11.42 -6.87
CA ILE A 91 -8.84 10.37 -7.73
C ILE A 91 -10.33 10.24 -7.40
N GLU A 92 -11.18 10.54 -8.38
CA GLU A 92 -12.63 10.46 -8.24
C GLU A 92 -13.15 9.04 -8.46
N GLU A 93 -12.67 8.38 -9.51
CA GLU A 93 -13.13 7.07 -9.94
C GLU A 93 -12.12 5.97 -9.60
N ILE A 94 -12.60 4.91 -8.97
CA ILE A 94 -11.81 3.71 -8.66
C ILE A 94 -12.48 2.49 -9.28
N ASN A 95 -11.70 1.71 -10.03
CA ASN A 95 -12.17 0.44 -10.54
C ASN A 95 -12.02 -0.66 -9.49
N SER A 96 -13.04 -0.80 -8.63
CA SER A 96 -13.07 -1.83 -7.58
C SER A 96 -13.35 -3.25 -8.09
N ALA A 97 -13.74 -3.42 -9.36
CA ALA A 97 -13.98 -4.73 -9.96
C ALA A 97 -12.68 -5.51 -10.23
N VAL A 98 -11.54 -4.81 -10.28
CA VAL A 98 -10.23 -5.41 -10.49
C VAL A 98 -9.43 -5.32 -9.18
N ASP A 99 -9.18 -6.47 -8.56
CA ASP A 99 -8.36 -6.59 -7.36
C ASP A 99 -7.06 -7.33 -7.70
N MET A 100 -5.99 -6.57 -7.86
CA MET A 100 -4.65 -7.09 -8.18
C MET A 100 -4.07 -7.96 -7.06
N SER A 101 -4.64 -7.90 -5.85
CA SER A 101 -4.17 -8.67 -4.70
C SER A 101 -4.96 -9.95 -4.45
N ALA A 102 -6.07 -10.16 -5.16
CA ALA A 102 -6.96 -11.30 -4.97
C ALA A 102 -6.39 -12.62 -5.52
N GLU A 103 -5.51 -12.54 -6.53
CA GLU A 103 -4.89 -13.73 -7.12
C GLU A 103 -3.73 -14.26 -6.25
N ASP A 104 -3.69 -15.59 -6.08
CA ASP A 104 -2.55 -16.28 -5.47
C ASP A 104 -1.48 -16.53 -6.54
N HIS A 105 -0.39 -15.80 -6.42
CA HIS A 105 0.83 -15.94 -7.20
C HIS A 105 1.87 -16.83 -6.50
N GLY A 106 1.43 -17.65 -5.53
CA GLY A 106 2.25 -18.47 -4.64
C GLY A 106 2.68 -19.83 -5.18
N ARG A 107 2.52 -20.12 -6.48
CA ARG A 107 3.00 -21.38 -7.08
C ARG A 107 3.86 -21.19 -8.33
N ARG A 108 5.15 -21.41 -8.14
CA ARG A 108 5.95 -22.33 -8.96
C ARG A 108 6.77 -23.22 -8.04
#